data_AF-W8BZ82-F1
#
_entry.id   AF-W8BZ82-F1
#
_cell.length_a   1.000
_cell.length_b   1.000
_cell.length_c   1.000
_cell.angle_alpha   90.00
_cell.angle_beta   90.00
_cell.angle_gamma   90.00
#
_symmetry.space_group_name_H-M   'P 1'
#
loop_
_entity.id
_entity.type
_entity.pdbx_description
1 polymer ?
#
loop_
_entity_poly.entity_id
_entity_poly.type
_entity_poly.pdbx_seq_one_letter_code
_entity_poly.pdbx_strand_id
1 'polypeptide(L)'
;QQQQQQNVDGYTPNKANASSYANATLDADNFKTGDFIVLRSDLVNDWPTIWQVDTQCILQKYEPFCQNGKMFYRNMSMYSSWNLDSKKLYVKAPVRIQVQSHKETIVEFMRSELLADDTEQFIEKIMEDYLRYRDNFEIYIQTMISQVLDPSFFLEITREKDEYFLGSVRIIDSIMDNCKRKLLSITPWTRSIIVSIETYPKCHVFTEWGQNNLTQKNCGGCHQPGISVRFLLFGNPYHANTMQPVPVDTRLACEKDILLCRICAARADIFHKIAHEKYNLYIQCSSRVAEQQQECPGKSSTEILNDLLAEHNWVDELFRNMRNSWAEVESLERQKRFREVSQ
;
A
#
# COMPACT_ATOMS: atom_id res chain seq x y z
N GLN A 1 -4.33 -55.88 13.13
CA GLN A 1 -3.07 -55.43 12.51
C GLN A 1 -3.40 -54.45 11.41
N GLN A 2 -3.20 -53.16 11.65
CA GLN A 2 -2.40 -52.26 10.80
C GLN A 2 -2.53 -50.84 11.35
N GLN A 3 -1.37 -50.31 11.72
CA GLN A 3 -1.14 -48.99 12.30
C GLN A 3 -1.33 -47.91 11.24
N GLN A 4 -2.03 -46.83 11.60
CA GLN A 4 -1.93 -45.54 10.92
C GLN A 4 -0.63 -44.87 11.37
N GLN A 5 0.30 -44.71 10.42
CA GLN A 5 1.54 -44.00 10.62
C GLN A 5 1.35 -42.55 10.18
N GLN A 6 1.48 -41.65 11.15
CA GLN A 6 1.61 -40.20 10.97
C GLN A 6 2.86 -39.93 10.14
N ASN A 7 2.74 -39.09 9.11
CA ASN A 7 3.89 -38.54 8.40
C ASN A 7 3.94 -37.03 8.63
N VAL A 8 5.12 -36.58 9.00
CA VAL A 8 5.44 -35.24 9.50
C VAL A 8 5.76 -34.36 8.30
N ASP A 9 5.00 -33.27 8.11
CA ASP A 9 5.25 -32.27 7.08
C ASP A 9 6.50 -31.45 7.42
N GLY A 10 7.61 -31.77 6.76
CA GLY A 10 8.77 -30.89 6.64
C GLY A 10 8.52 -29.87 5.53
N TYR A 11 8.10 -28.65 5.91
CA TYR A 11 7.94 -27.53 5.00
C TYR A 11 9.32 -26.94 4.63
N THR A 12 9.87 -27.32 3.48
CA THR A 12 10.97 -26.59 2.83
C THR A 12 10.39 -25.38 2.09
N PRO A 13 10.84 -24.14 2.36
CA PRO A 13 10.46 -22.99 1.56
C PRO A 13 11.13 -23.08 0.19
N ASN A 14 10.33 -23.20 -0.86
CA ASN A 14 10.78 -23.09 -2.24
C ASN A 14 11.42 -21.72 -2.47
N LYS A 15 12.73 -21.72 -2.70
CA LYS A 15 13.46 -20.62 -3.36
C LYS A 15 12.97 -20.52 -4.81
N ALA A 16 11.93 -19.74 -5.04
CA ALA A 16 11.49 -19.35 -6.37
C ALA A 16 11.27 -17.84 -6.42
N ASN A 17 12.37 -17.13 -6.67
CA ASN A 17 12.49 -15.92 -7.52
C ASN A 17 13.70 -15.09 -7.08
N ALA A 18 14.90 -15.64 -7.30
CA ALA A 18 16.14 -14.85 -7.36
C ALA A 18 16.48 -14.43 -8.81
N SER A 19 15.57 -14.61 -9.76
CA SER A 19 15.85 -14.48 -11.19
C SER A 19 15.37 -13.18 -11.84
N SER A 20 14.69 -12.29 -11.09
CA SER A 20 14.26 -10.97 -11.60
C SER A 20 15.36 -9.91 -11.53
N TYR A 21 16.35 -10.07 -10.63
CA TYR A 21 17.46 -9.11 -10.48
C TYR A 21 18.55 -9.25 -11.55
N ALA A 22 18.59 -10.37 -12.29
CA ALA A 22 19.63 -10.65 -13.28
C ALA A 22 19.31 -10.13 -14.70
N ASN A 23 18.05 -9.79 -15.00
CA ASN A 23 17.66 -9.35 -16.35
C ASN A 23 17.66 -7.82 -16.54
N ALA A 24 17.67 -7.03 -15.46
CA ALA A 24 17.75 -5.57 -15.54
C ALA A 24 19.18 -5.02 -15.70
N THR A 25 20.20 -5.88 -15.60
CA THR A 25 21.62 -5.48 -15.64
C THR A 25 22.24 -5.50 -17.04
N LEU A 26 21.57 -6.08 -18.05
CA LEU A 26 22.13 -6.23 -19.40
C LEU A 26 21.98 -5.00 -20.32
N ASP A 27 21.10 -4.05 -20.01
CA ASP A 27 20.85 -2.87 -20.86
C ASP A 27 21.52 -1.56 -20.37
N ALA A 28 22.17 -1.57 -19.19
CA ALA A 28 22.77 -0.38 -18.58
C ALA A 28 24.03 0.14 -19.31
N ASP A 29 24.62 -0.65 -20.22
CA ASP A 29 25.96 -0.38 -20.73
C ASP A 29 26.03 0.46 -22.03
N ASN A 30 24.91 0.75 -22.71
CA ASN A 30 24.94 1.42 -24.03
C ASN A 30 24.00 2.64 -24.13
N PHE A 31 24.24 3.64 -23.29
CA PHE A 31 23.72 4.98 -23.54
C PHE A 31 24.42 5.60 -24.76
N LYS A 32 23.64 6.18 -25.67
CA LYS A 32 24.11 6.88 -26.86
C LYS A 32 23.88 8.37 -26.73
N THR A 33 24.63 9.16 -27.49
CA THR A 33 24.34 10.58 -27.64
C THR A 33 22.91 10.79 -28.09
N GLY A 34 22.21 11.71 -27.43
CA GLY A 34 20.80 11.98 -27.61
C GLY A 34 19.88 11.17 -26.70
N ASP A 35 20.37 10.11 -26.03
CA ASP A 35 19.56 9.37 -25.06
C ASP A 35 19.20 10.27 -23.88
N PHE A 36 17.96 10.11 -23.41
CA PHE A 36 17.50 10.72 -22.17
C PHE A 36 17.67 9.69 -21.04
N ILE A 37 18.17 10.16 -19.90
CA ILE A 37 18.47 9.33 -18.73
C ILE A 37 18.01 10.01 -17.45
N VAL A 38 17.78 9.22 -16.42
CA VAL A 38 17.35 9.67 -15.08
C VAL A 38 18.10 8.88 -14.02
N LEU A 39 18.45 9.54 -12.91
CA LEU A 39 19.04 8.87 -11.75
C LEU A 39 18.02 7.88 -11.17
N ARG A 40 18.44 6.63 -10.92
CA ARG A 40 17.57 5.60 -10.36
C ARG A 40 16.98 6.01 -9.02
N SER A 41 17.76 6.69 -8.18
CA SER A 41 17.29 7.22 -6.89
C SER A 41 16.25 8.32 -7.02
N ASP A 42 16.22 9.04 -8.14
CA ASP A 42 15.25 10.14 -8.34
C ASP A 42 13.89 9.63 -8.82
N LEU A 43 13.80 8.39 -9.32
CA LEU A 43 12.56 7.83 -9.88
C LEU A 43 11.40 7.82 -8.88
N VAL A 44 11.67 7.74 -7.58
CA VAL A 44 10.69 7.84 -6.49
C VAL A 44 9.93 9.18 -6.46
N ASN A 45 10.39 10.19 -7.21
CA ASN A 45 9.70 11.47 -7.36
C ASN A 45 8.80 11.44 -8.59
N ASP A 46 7.61 12.01 -8.51
CA ASP A 46 6.68 12.02 -9.65
C ASP A 46 7.21 12.78 -10.87
N TRP A 47 8.13 13.74 -10.70
CA TRP A 47 8.73 14.49 -11.80
C TRP A 47 10.24 14.61 -11.56
N PRO A 48 11.01 13.53 -11.80
CA PRO A 48 12.44 13.51 -11.55
C PRO A 48 13.18 14.41 -12.55
N THR A 49 14.37 14.87 -12.21
CA THR A 49 15.22 15.56 -13.19
C THR A 49 15.63 14.59 -14.29
N ILE A 50 15.49 14.99 -15.55
CA ILE A 50 15.93 14.20 -16.70
C ILE A 50 17.18 14.84 -17.28
N TRP A 51 18.04 14.02 -17.84
CA TRP A 51 19.30 14.42 -18.44
C TRP A 51 19.38 13.91 -19.86
N GLN A 52 19.92 14.71 -20.78
CA GLN A 52 20.24 14.26 -22.14
C GLN A 52 21.74 14.05 -22.28
N VAL A 53 22.14 12.91 -22.85
CA VAL A 53 23.54 12.58 -23.12
C VAL A 53 24.02 13.38 -24.33
N ASP A 54 25.01 14.25 -24.13
CA ASP A 54 25.65 15.01 -25.19
C ASP A 54 26.88 14.27 -25.77
N THR A 55 27.37 14.74 -26.90
CA THR A 55 28.56 14.34 -27.66
C THR A 55 29.87 14.37 -26.86
N GLN A 56 29.93 15.12 -25.75
CA GLN A 56 31.16 15.31 -24.95
C GLN A 56 31.15 14.58 -23.59
N CYS A 57 30.35 13.53 -23.43
CA CYS A 57 30.15 12.86 -22.12
C CYS A 57 29.72 13.84 -21.02
N ILE A 58 28.96 14.87 -21.40
CA ILE A 58 28.28 15.78 -20.49
C ILE A 58 26.78 15.53 -20.57
N LEU A 59 26.11 15.79 -19.46
CA LEU A 59 24.68 15.64 -19.33
C LEU A 59 24.04 17.03 -19.34
N GLN A 60 23.16 17.29 -20.30
CA GLN A 60 22.34 18.50 -20.29
C GLN A 60 21.11 18.28 -19.43
N LYS A 61 20.88 19.18 -18.47
CA LYS A 61 19.72 19.10 -17.56
C LYS A 61 18.43 19.48 -18.28
N TYR A 62 17.37 18.76 -17.95
CA TYR A 62 15.98 19.08 -18.31
C TYR A 62 15.14 19.21 -17.04
N GLU A 63 14.42 20.33 -16.90
CA GLU A 63 13.59 20.60 -15.73
C GLU A 63 12.09 20.48 -16.03
N PRO A 64 11.31 19.90 -15.10
CA PRO A 64 9.88 19.74 -15.28
C PRO A 64 9.17 21.09 -15.19
N PHE A 65 8.19 21.32 -16.06
CA PHE A 65 7.27 22.45 -16.02
C PHE A 65 5.87 22.02 -16.44
N CYS A 66 4.85 22.68 -15.87
CA CYS A 66 3.45 22.41 -16.19
C CYS A 66 2.96 23.38 -17.28
N GLN A 67 2.32 22.84 -18.32
CA GLN A 67 1.66 23.61 -19.38
C GLN A 67 0.30 22.96 -19.68
N ASN A 68 -0.77 23.75 -19.57
CA ASN A 68 -2.15 23.30 -19.80
C ASN A 68 -2.55 22.05 -18.98
N GLY A 69 -2.06 21.93 -17.74
CA GLY A 69 -2.33 20.79 -16.86
C GLY A 69 -1.54 19.53 -17.19
N LYS A 70 -0.63 19.58 -18.17
CA LYS A 70 0.27 18.49 -18.55
C LYS A 70 1.72 18.83 -18.21
N MET A 71 2.48 17.83 -17.80
CA MET A 71 3.88 17.98 -17.43
C MET A 71 4.80 17.73 -18.61
N PHE A 72 5.73 18.67 -18.83
CA PHE A 72 6.77 18.60 -19.84
C PHE A 72 8.12 18.94 -19.21
N TYR A 73 9.18 18.76 -19.98
CA TYR A 73 10.55 19.01 -19.59
C TYR A 73 11.22 19.90 -20.61
N ARG A 74 11.90 20.97 -20.17
CA ARG A 74 12.64 21.87 -21.06
C ARG A 74 14.14 21.79 -20.81
N ASN A 75 14.92 21.92 -21.86
CA ASN A 75 16.38 21.95 -21.75
C ASN A 75 16.85 23.19 -20.97
N MET A 76 17.85 23.00 -20.11
CA MET A 76 18.48 24.07 -19.34
C MET A 76 19.93 24.27 -19.79
N SER A 77 20.48 25.47 -19.56
CA SER A 77 21.91 25.75 -19.71
C SER A 77 22.70 25.30 -18.48
N MET A 78 22.37 24.12 -17.95
CA MET A 78 23.04 23.48 -16.82
C MET A 78 23.56 22.12 -17.28
N TYR A 79 24.85 21.87 -17.00
CA TYR A 79 25.54 20.67 -17.45
C TYR A 79 26.18 19.96 -16.27
N SER A 80 26.18 18.64 -16.31
CA SER A 80 26.93 17.80 -15.36
C SER A 80 27.95 16.96 -16.11
N SER A 81 29.14 16.80 -15.53
CA SER A 81 30.10 15.81 -16.00
C SER A 81 29.58 14.40 -15.76
N TRP A 82 29.86 13.49 -16.68
CA TRP A 82 29.48 12.10 -16.57
C TRP A 82 30.71 11.20 -16.64
N ASN A 83 30.90 10.35 -15.63
CA ASN A 83 31.98 9.38 -15.60
C ASN A 83 31.43 7.95 -15.58
N LEU A 84 32.29 6.97 -15.92
CA LEU A 84 31.95 5.55 -15.99
C LEU A 84 31.33 5.03 -14.69
N ASP A 85 31.81 5.48 -13.53
CA ASP A 85 31.28 5.06 -12.23
C ASP A 85 29.86 5.56 -11.96
N SER A 86 29.54 6.76 -12.41
CA SER A 86 28.20 7.34 -12.29
C SER A 86 27.21 6.75 -13.29
N LYS A 87 27.67 6.21 -14.42
CA LYS A 87 26.83 5.66 -15.50
C LYS A 87 25.85 4.60 -15.01
N LYS A 88 26.29 3.70 -14.13
CA LYS A 88 25.46 2.62 -13.56
C LYS A 88 24.31 3.10 -12.67
N LEU A 89 24.34 4.37 -12.23
CA LEU A 89 23.29 4.96 -11.39
C LEU A 89 22.10 5.46 -12.20
N TYR A 90 22.25 5.56 -13.53
CA TYR A 90 21.22 6.06 -14.42
C TYR A 90 20.45 4.91 -15.08
N VAL A 91 19.23 5.21 -15.49
CA VAL A 91 18.43 4.37 -16.40
C VAL A 91 17.94 5.22 -17.56
N LYS A 92 17.63 4.59 -18.71
CA LYS A 92 17.05 5.32 -19.85
C LYS A 92 15.68 5.86 -19.46
N ALA A 93 15.43 7.12 -19.80
CA ALA A 93 14.16 7.79 -19.63
C ALA A 93 13.48 7.88 -21.01
N PRO A 94 12.40 7.11 -21.25
CA PRO A 94 11.64 7.23 -22.49
C PRO A 94 11.01 8.62 -22.58
N VAL A 95 11.25 9.32 -23.68
CA VAL A 95 10.68 10.66 -23.90
C VAL A 95 10.09 10.79 -25.29
N ARG A 96 9.07 11.64 -25.40
CA ARG A 96 8.51 12.11 -26.68
C ARG A 96 8.89 13.56 -26.89
N ILE A 97 9.59 13.85 -27.99
CA ILE A 97 9.95 15.22 -28.36
C ILE A 97 8.68 15.95 -28.83
N GLN A 98 8.37 17.08 -28.18
CA GLN A 98 7.22 17.92 -28.49
C GLN A 98 7.63 19.14 -29.31
N VAL A 99 8.75 19.76 -28.93
CA VAL A 99 9.34 20.90 -29.64
C VAL A 99 10.83 20.66 -29.74
N GLN A 100 11.39 20.90 -30.92
CA GLN A 100 12.83 20.93 -31.12
C GLN A 100 13.20 22.12 -32.00
N SER A 101 13.94 23.05 -31.43
CA SER A 101 14.44 24.25 -32.10
C SER A 101 15.87 24.54 -31.66
N HIS A 102 16.53 25.50 -32.30
CA HIS A 102 17.87 25.93 -31.90
C HIS A 102 17.92 26.58 -30.51
N LYS A 103 16.79 27.06 -29.98
CA LYS A 103 16.73 27.76 -28.68
C LYS A 103 16.16 26.90 -27.56
N GLU A 104 15.28 25.96 -27.91
CA GLU A 104 14.50 25.21 -26.94
C GLU A 104 14.16 23.81 -27.47
N THR A 105 14.33 22.83 -26.59
CA THR A 105 13.83 21.46 -26.74
C THR A 105 12.89 21.17 -25.59
N ILE A 106 11.65 20.81 -25.92
CA ILE A 106 10.62 20.40 -24.96
C ILE A 106 10.33 18.93 -25.22
N VAL A 107 10.41 18.14 -24.15
CA VAL A 107 10.10 16.71 -24.18
C VAL A 107 9.05 16.35 -23.14
N GLU A 108 8.32 15.28 -23.40
CA GLU A 108 7.40 14.66 -22.47
C GLU A 108 8.01 13.37 -21.96
N PHE A 109 8.02 13.16 -20.65
CA PHE A 109 8.53 11.93 -20.05
C PHE A 109 7.46 10.83 -20.04
N MET A 110 7.71 9.75 -20.80
CA MET A 110 6.81 8.62 -20.94
C MET A 110 7.07 7.59 -19.84
N ARG A 111 6.71 7.92 -18.59
CA ARG A 111 7.00 7.04 -17.43
C ARG A 111 6.39 5.63 -17.59
N SER A 112 5.23 5.48 -18.23
CA SER A 112 4.63 4.16 -18.44
C SER A 112 5.44 3.22 -19.33
N GLU A 113 6.35 3.76 -20.14
CA GLU A 113 7.27 3.02 -21.01
C GLU A 113 8.60 2.71 -20.33
N LEU A 114 8.80 3.19 -19.09
CA LEU A 114 10.02 2.97 -18.33
C LEU A 114 10.15 1.48 -17.96
N LEU A 115 11.29 0.88 -18.30
CA LEU A 115 11.58 -0.53 -17.98
C LEU A 115 12.00 -0.73 -16.51
N ALA A 116 12.53 0.31 -15.88
CA ALA A 116 12.95 0.27 -14.48
C ALA A 116 11.73 0.29 -13.55
N ASP A 117 11.64 -0.69 -12.65
CA ASP A 117 10.65 -0.73 -11.59
C ASP A 117 11.18 0.02 -10.36
N ASP A 118 10.51 1.11 -9.98
CA ASP A 118 10.80 1.93 -8.81
C ASP A 118 9.79 1.72 -7.67
N THR A 119 8.94 0.69 -7.78
CA THR A 119 7.81 0.45 -6.86
C THR A 119 8.28 0.26 -5.42
N GLU A 120 9.31 -0.55 -5.19
CA GLU A 120 9.82 -0.85 -3.85
C GLU A 120 10.45 0.37 -3.19
N GLN A 121 11.32 1.10 -3.90
CA GLN A 121 11.95 2.31 -3.36
C GLN A 121 10.91 3.42 -3.11
N PHE A 122 9.87 3.50 -3.94
CA PHE A 122 8.77 4.41 -3.71
C PHE A 122 7.98 4.04 -2.44
N ILE A 123 7.68 2.75 -2.23
CA ILE A 123 7.02 2.27 -1.01
C ILE A 123 7.88 2.60 0.22
N GLU A 124 9.18 2.31 0.20
CA GLU A 124 10.10 2.62 1.30
C GLU A 124 10.10 4.11 1.65
N LYS A 125 10.23 4.99 0.64
CA LYS A 125 10.16 6.44 0.84
C LYS A 125 8.86 6.86 1.51
N ILE A 126 7.72 6.35 1.04
CA ILE A 126 6.42 6.69 1.61
C ILE A 126 6.28 6.13 3.04
N MET A 127 6.77 4.92 3.31
CA MET A 127 6.80 4.38 4.66
C MET A 127 7.62 5.27 5.61
N GLU A 128 8.74 5.80 5.15
CA GLU A 128 9.58 6.74 5.91
C GLU A 128 8.87 8.07 6.15
N ASP A 129 8.18 8.64 5.15
CA ASP A 129 7.37 9.84 5.30
C ASP A 129 6.27 9.68 6.37
N TYR A 130 5.71 8.47 6.50
CA TYR A 130 4.70 8.15 7.51
C TYR A 130 5.26 7.97 8.94
N LEU A 131 6.59 7.90 9.15
CA LEU A 131 7.18 7.83 10.49
C LEU A 131 6.77 9.02 11.37
N ARG A 132 6.50 10.18 10.77
CA ARG A 132 6.04 11.39 11.48
C ARG A 132 4.75 11.20 12.30
N TYR A 133 4.00 10.11 12.05
CA TYR A 133 2.78 9.79 12.79
C TYR A 133 2.99 8.82 13.96
N ARG A 134 4.25 8.54 14.32
CA ARG A 134 4.62 7.60 15.39
C ARG A 134 3.91 7.89 16.70
N ASP A 135 4.01 9.11 17.22
CA ASP A 135 3.41 9.47 18.52
C ASP A 135 1.88 9.33 18.50
N ASN A 136 1.24 9.74 17.39
CA ASN A 136 -0.20 9.58 17.21
C ASN A 136 -0.59 8.09 17.21
N PHE A 137 0.23 7.23 16.60
CA PHE A 137 -0.01 5.80 16.58
C PHE A 137 0.15 5.16 17.97
N GLU A 138 1.13 5.57 18.76
CA GLU A 138 1.29 5.07 20.13
C GLU A 138 0.08 5.41 21.01
N ILE A 139 -0.41 6.66 20.93
CA ILE A 139 -1.63 7.09 21.62
C ILE A 139 -2.85 6.33 21.08
N TYR A 140 -2.87 6.00 19.80
CA TYR A 140 -3.91 5.19 19.18
C TYR A 140 -3.96 3.78 19.78
N ILE A 141 -2.81 3.12 19.93
CA ILE A 141 -2.70 1.81 20.59
C ILE A 141 -3.07 1.92 22.07
N GLN A 142 -2.59 2.96 22.77
CA GLN A 142 -2.98 3.23 24.16
C GLN A 142 -4.52 3.35 24.28
N THR A 143 -5.17 4.03 23.33
CA THR A 143 -6.64 4.15 23.27
C THR A 143 -7.30 2.78 23.13
N MET A 144 -6.79 1.93 22.23
CA MET A 144 -7.34 0.58 22.02
C MET A 144 -7.16 -0.31 23.25
N ILE A 145 -5.97 -0.34 23.86
CA ILE A 145 -5.70 -1.10 25.08
C ILE A 145 -6.60 -0.61 26.23
N SER A 146 -6.74 0.71 26.38
CA SER A 146 -7.60 1.29 27.42
C SER A 146 -9.07 0.92 27.21
N GLN A 147 -9.55 0.90 25.96
CA GLN A 147 -10.90 0.43 25.63
C GLN A 147 -11.12 -1.06 25.88
N VAL A 148 -10.08 -1.90 25.74
CA VAL A 148 -10.13 -3.33 26.10
C VAL A 148 -10.21 -3.51 27.61
N LEU A 149 -9.40 -2.76 28.37
CA LEU A 149 -9.33 -2.83 29.83
C LEU A 149 -10.58 -2.24 30.50
N ASP A 150 -11.16 -1.20 29.90
CA ASP A 150 -12.40 -0.56 30.33
C ASP A 150 -13.31 -0.26 29.12
N PRO A 151 -14.42 -1.00 28.94
CA PRO A 151 -15.35 -0.79 27.84
C PRO A 151 -16.01 0.60 27.80
N SER A 152 -15.97 1.35 28.91
CA SER A 152 -16.51 2.71 28.97
C SER A 152 -15.53 3.79 28.52
N PHE A 153 -14.23 3.48 28.42
CA PHE A 153 -13.16 4.44 28.16
C PHE A 153 -13.43 5.35 26.95
N PHE A 154 -13.77 4.77 25.79
CA PHE A 154 -14.02 5.55 24.57
C PHE A 154 -15.21 6.50 24.72
N LEU A 155 -16.24 6.09 25.48
CA LEU A 155 -17.39 6.93 25.77
C LEU A 155 -16.99 8.11 26.67
N GLU A 156 -16.14 7.88 27.66
CA GLU A 156 -15.66 8.90 28.60
C GLU A 156 -14.79 9.94 27.90
N ILE A 157 -13.75 9.52 27.16
CA ILE A 157 -12.90 10.47 26.41
C ILE A 157 -13.69 11.27 25.37
N THR A 158 -14.74 10.68 24.78
CA THR A 158 -15.63 11.37 23.85
C THR A 158 -16.49 12.41 24.57
N ARG A 159 -17.08 12.04 25.71
CA ARG A 159 -17.91 12.93 26.55
C ARG A 159 -17.10 14.12 27.06
N GLU A 160 -15.87 13.86 27.48
CA GLU A 160 -14.96 14.84 28.07
C GLU A 160 -14.19 15.64 27.02
N LYS A 161 -14.29 15.24 25.74
CA LYS A 161 -13.55 15.83 24.62
C LYS A 161 -12.05 15.83 24.91
N ASP A 162 -11.54 14.69 25.37
CA ASP A 162 -10.12 14.54 25.66
C ASP A 162 -9.31 14.56 24.36
N GLU A 163 -8.73 15.72 24.06
CA GLU A 163 -8.00 15.97 22.83
C GLU A 163 -6.66 15.22 22.76
N TYR A 164 -6.13 14.73 23.89
CA TYR A 164 -4.94 13.88 23.87
C TYR A 164 -5.21 12.59 23.10
N PHE A 165 -6.30 11.89 23.44
CA PHE A 165 -6.71 10.66 22.76
C PHE A 165 -7.41 10.96 21.42
N LEU A 166 -8.42 11.83 21.44
CA LEU A 166 -9.26 12.06 20.27
C LEU A 166 -8.50 12.72 19.11
N GLY A 167 -7.51 13.57 19.40
CA GLY A 167 -6.64 14.17 18.39
C GLY A 167 -5.91 13.10 17.57
N SER A 168 -5.24 12.19 18.26
CA SER A 168 -4.50 11.08 17.67
C SER A 168 -5.41 10.11 16.92
N VAL A 169 -6.57 9.77 17.51
CA VAL A 169 -7.59 8.93 16.85
C VAL A 169 -8.04 9.52 15.53
N ARG A 170 -8.39 10.82 15.50
CA ARG A 170 -8.84 11.49 14.27
C ARG A 170 -7.76 11.54 13.20
N ILE A 171 -6.50 11.75 13.57
CA ILE A 171 -5.39 11.79 12.62
C ILE A 171 -5.22 10.44 11.93
N ILE A 172 -5.15 9.34 12.71
CA ILE A 172 -4.97 8.00 12.17
C ILE A 172 -6.20 7.54 11.37
N ASP A 173 -7.41 7.78 11.88
CA ASP A 173 -8.66 7.49 11.16
C ASP A 173 -8.73 8.25 9.82
N SER A 174 -8.28 9.52 9.79
CA SER A 174 -8.25 10.32 8.56
C SER A 174 -7.29 9.77 7.49
N ILE A 175 -6.14 9.22 7.91
CA ILE A 175 -5.20 8.56 6.99
C ILE A 175 -5.85 7.33 6.38
N MET A 176 -6.47 6.47 7.20
CA MET A 176 -7.17 5.28 6.70
C MET A 176 -8.32 5.64 5.75
N ASP A 177 -9.12 6.64 6.09
CA ASP A 177 -10.19 7.14 5.21
C ASP A 177 -9.65 7.70 3.89
N ASN A 178 -8.50 8.37 3.92
CA ASN A 178 -7.83 8.84 2.72
C ASN A 178 -7.34 7.69 1.84
N CYS A 179 -6.75 6.65 2.44
CA CYS A 179 -6.36 5.43 1.73
C CYS A 179 -7.56 4.75 1.08
N LYS A 180 -8.68 4.60 1.81
CA LYS A 180 -9.94 4.08 1.24
C LYS A 180 -10.40 4.90 0.03
N ARG A 181 -10.46 6.24 0.15
CA ARG A 181 -10.83 7.12 -0.97
C ARG A 181 -9.93 6.93 -2.19
N LYS A 182 -8.62 6.83 -2.00
CA LYS A 182 -7.66 6.57 -3.09
C LYS A 182 -7.92 5.23 -3.77
N LEU A 183 -8.08 4.14 -3.01
CA LEU A 183 -8.40 2.81 -3.57
C LEU A 183 -9.71 2.80 -4.36
N LEU A 184 -10.75 3.45 -3.85
CA LEU A 184 -12.03 3.60 -4.52
C LEU A 184 -11.93 4.43 -5.81
N SER A 185 -11.08 5.47 -5.82
CA SER A 185 -10.87 6.28 -7.02
C SER A 185 -10.16 5.52 -8.15
N ILE A 186 -9.37 4.48 -7.81
CA ILE A 186 -8.58 3.72 -8.78
C ILE A 186 -9.21 2.38 -9.19
N THR A 187 -10.33 2.01 -8.58
CA THR A 187 -10.94 0.69 -8.78
C THR A 187 -12.44 0.80 -9.03
N PRO A 188 -12.97 0.25 -10.13
CA PRO A 188 -14.39 0.34 -10.47
C PRO A 188 -15.20 -0.67 -9.65
N TRP A 189 -15.46 -0.42 -8.37
CA TRP A 189 -16.28 -1.30 -7.55
C TRP A 189 -17.74 -0.87 -7.51
N THR A 190 -18.64 -1.86 -7.46
CA THR A 190 -20.06 -1.61 -7.19
C THR A 190 -20.25 -1.24 -5.72
N ARG A 191 -21.31 -0.50 -5.42
CA ARG A 191 -21.69 -0.17 -4.04
C ARG A 191 -21.89 -1.42 -3.17
N SER A 192 -22.46 -2.48 -3.75
CA SER A 192 -22.66 -3.77 -3.07
C SER A 192 -21.34 -4.34 -2.56
N ILE A 193 -20.31 -4.40 -3.41
CA ILE A 193 -18.98 -4.90 -3.04
C ILE A 193 -18.34 -4.04 -1.95
N ILE A 194 -18.38 -2.72 -2.08
CA ILE A 194 -17.78 -1.79 -1.10
C ILE A 194 -18.42 -2.00 0.27
N VAL A 195 -19.76 -1.95 0.34
CA VAL A 195 -20.51 -2.17 1.58
C VAL A 195 -20.23 -3.55 2.16
N SER A 196 -20.14 -4.59 1.32
CA SER A 196 -19.84 -5.94 1.78
C SER A 196 -18.47 -6.03 2.43
N ILE A 197 -17.45 -5.47 1.77
CA ILE A 197 -16.08 -5.45 2.30
C ILE A 197 -16.03 -4.67 3.62
N GLU A 198 -16.64 -3.49 3.71
CA GLU A 198 -16.64 -2.69 4.95
C GLU A 198 -17.50 -3.29 6.08
N THR A 199 -18.40 -4.22 5.79
CA THR A 199 -19.30 -4.84 6.78
C THR A 199 -18.66 -6.03 7.49
N TYR A 200 -17.83 -6.81 6.79
CA TYR A 200 -17.37 -8.12 7.27
C TYR A 200 -15.86 -8.13 7.56
N PRO A 201 -15.44 -8.17 8.84
CA PRO A 201 -14.06 -7.95 9.25
C PRO A 201 -13.07 -9.03 8.87
N LYS A 202 -13.52 -10.16 8.30
CA LYS A 202 -12.63 -11.25 7.89
C LYS A 202 -12.84 -11.57 6.42
N CYS A 203 -11.75 -11.88 5.73
CA CYS A 203 -11.78 -12.34 4.35
C CYS A 203 -10.88 -13.56 4.16
N HIS A 204 -11.15 -14.32 3.11
CA HIS A 204 -10.26 -15.35 2.59
C HIS A 204 -10.17 -15.22 1.08
N VAL A 205 -8.95 -15.23 0.55
CA VAL A 205 -8.66 -15.08 -0.88
C VAL A 205 -8.20 -16.41 -1.44
N PHE A 206 -9.05 -17.06 -2.23
CA PHE A 206 -8.71 -18.33 -2.88
C PHE A 206 -8.01 -18.05 -4.21
N THR A 207 -6.71 -18.34 -4.28
CA THR A 207 -5.88 -18.18 -5.49
C THR A 207 -5.91 -19.40 -6.41
N GLU A 208 -6.28 -20.56 -5.88
CA GLU A 208 -6.41 -21.82 -6.61
C GLU A 208 -7.89 -22.20 -6.68
N TRP A 209 -8.43 -22.28 -7.89
CA TRP A 209 -9.79 -22.74 -8.12
C TRP A 209 -9.78 -23.80 -9.21
N GLY A 210 -10.36 -24.97 -8.89
CA GLY A 210 -10.46 -26.10 -9.82
C GLY A 210 -11.11 -25.65 -11.13
N GLN A 211 -10.48 -26.02 -12.25
CA GLN A 211 -10.86 -25.67 -13.61
C GLN A 211 -12.24 -26.24 -13.97
N ASN A 212 -13.32 -25.62 -13.51
CA ASN A 212 -14.67 -26.00 -13.91
C ASN A 212 -15.50 -24.74 -14.22
N ASN A 213 -15.70 -24.47 -15.51
CA ASN A 213 -16.77 -23.66 -16.12
C ASN A 213 -16.99 -22.20 -15.67
N LEU A 214 -16.06 -21.58 -14.92
CA LEU A 214 -16.17 -20.18 -14.45
C LEU A 214 -15.52 -19.13 -15.35
N THR A 215 -14.80 -19.53 -16.40
CA THR A 215 -14.18 -18.62 -17.38
C THR A 215 -15.19 -17.76 -18.17
N GLN A 216 -16.49 -18.05 -18.06
CA GLN A 216 -17.58 -17.27 -18.66
C GLN A 216 -18.14 -16.15 -17.76
N LYS A 217 -17.78 -16.09 -16.47
CA LYS A 217 -18.27 -15.02 -15.60
C LYS A 217 -17.36 -13.80 -15.68
N ASN A 218 -17.94 -12.61 -15.51
CA ASN A 218 -17.23 -11.34 -15.46
C ASN A 218 -16.78 -11.00 -14.04
N CYS A 219 -15.60 -10.40 -13.90
CA CYS A 219 -15.08 -9.88 -12.63
C CYS A 219 -16.10 -8.95 -11.97
N GLY A 220 -16.45 -9.19 -10.70
CA GLY A 220 -17.38 -8.35 -9.94
C GLY A 220 -16.90 -6.90 -9.74
N GLY A 221 -15.58 -6.67 -9.83
CA GLY A 221 -15.01 -5.32 -9.88
C GLY A 221 -15.04 -4.74 -11.29
N CYS A 222 -14.05 -5.06 -12.12
CA CYS A 222 -13.88 -4.41 -13.42
C CYS A 222 -14.79 -4.89 -14.55
N HIS A 223 -15.69 -5.85 -14.31
CA HIS A 223 -16.60 -6.43 -15.30
C HIS A 223 -15.92 -7.08 -16.52
N GLN A 224 -14.60 -7.25 -16.48
CA GLN A 224 -13.84 -7.94 -17.53
C GLN A 224 -14.03 -9.47 -17.40
N PRO A 225 -14.10 -10.20 -18.52
CA PRO A 225 -14.17 -11.67 -18.52
C PRO A 225 -12.85 -12.30 -18.01
N GLY A 226 -12.89 -13.59 -17.65
CA GLY A 226 -11.67 -14.32 -17.25
C GLY A 226 -11.32 -14.22 -15.76
N ILE A 227 -12.27 -14.56 -14.89
CA ILE A 227 -12.12 -14.61 -13.43
C ILE A 227 -11.06 -15.64 -13.01
N SER A 228 -10.34 -15.33 -11.94
CA SER A 228 -9.30 -16.21 -11.38
C SER A 228 -9.25 -16.25 -9.85
N VAL A 229 -10.02 -15.44 -9.12
CA VAL A 229 -9.93 -15.34 -7.66
C VAL A 229 -11.32 -15.29 -7.04
N ARG A 230 -11.54 -16.09 -5.99
CA ARG A 230 -12.73 -16.00 -5.12
C ARG A 230 -12.36 -15.29 -3.83
N PHE A 231 -13.09 -14.24 -3.51
CA PHE A 231 -12.93 -13.40 -2.33
C PHE A 231 -14.12 -13.62 -1.40
N LEU A 232 -13.90 -14.37 -0.31
CA LEU A 232 -14.94 -14.79 0.62
C LEU A 232 -14.90 -13.94 1.90
N LEU A 233 -15.97 -13.21 2.17
CA LEU A 233 -16.16 -12.37 3.35
C LEU A 233 -16.92 -13.09 4.46
N PHE A 234 -16.48 -12.94 5.71
CA PHE A 234 -17.09 -13.56 6.89
C PHE A 234 -16.78 -12.79 8.18
N GLY A 235 -17.28 -13.30 9.31
CA GLY A 235 -17.26 -12.62 10.60
C GLY A 235 -18.55 -11.86 10.89
N ASN A 236 -18.65 -11.32 12.11
CA ASN A 236 -19.79 -10.53 12.53
C ASN A 236 -19.49 -9.04 12.34
N PRO A 237 -20.47 -8.24 11.86
CA PRO A 237 -20.35 -6.79 11.85
C PRO A 237 -20.08 -6.26 13.26
N TYR A 238 -19.49 -5.07 13.36
CA TYR A 238 -19.11 -4.48 14.64
C TYR A 238 -19.38 -2.97 14.67
N HIS A 239 -19.50 -2.42 15.87
CA HIS A 239 -19.68 -0.99 16.07
C HIS A 239 -18.34 -0.27 15.96
N ALA A 240 -18.25 0.79 15.13
CA ALA A 240 -16.98 1.44 14.77
C ALA A 240 -16.18 2.03 15.96
N ASN A 241 -16.86 2.43 17.04
CA ASN A 241 -16.21 3.02 18.21
C ASN A 241 -15.85 2.00 19.29
N THR A 242 -16.71 1.01 19.53
CA THR A 242 -16.57 0.08 20.67
C THR A 242 -15.99 -1.26 20.24
N MET A 243 -15.93 -1.52 18.93
CA MET A 243 -15.51 -2.79 18.32
C MET A 243 -16.31 -4.02 18.77
N GLN A 244 -17.46 -3.78 19.41
CA GLN A 244 -18.36 -4.84 19.84
C GLN A 244 -19.18 -5.36 18.67
N PRO A 245 -19.48 -6.67 18.62
CA PRO A 245 -20.33 -7.25 17.60
C PRO A 245 -21.72 -6.58 17.56
N VAL A 246 -22.24 -6.33 16.37
CA VAL A 246 -23.60 -5.84 16.15
C VAL A 246 -24.38 -6.82 15.26
N PRO A 247 -25.72 -6.85 15.38
CA PRO A 247 -26.56 -7.67 14.51
C PRO A 247 -26.34 -7.31 13.03
N VAL A 248 -26.46 -8.32 12.16
CA VAL A 248 -26.42 -8.11 10.70
C VAL A 248 -27.64 -7.29 10.28
N ASP A 249 -27.40 -6.14 9.65
CA ASP A 249 -28.48 -5.37 9.02
C ASP A 249 -28.94 -6.06 7.73
N THR A 250 -30.07 -6.75 7.79
CA THR A 250 -30.64 -7.50 6.66
C THR A 250 -31.12 -6.60 5.50
N ARG A 251 -31.16 -5.28 5.71
CA ARG A 251 -31.50 -4.30 4.65
C ARG A 251 -30.32 -4.03 3.73
N LEU A 252 -29.09 -4.33 4.15
CA LEU A 252 -27.90 -4.17 3.32
C LEU A 252 -27.81 -5.35 2.35
N ALA A 253 -27.79 -5.05 1.05
CA ALA A 253 -27.45 -6.02 0.01
C ALA A 253 -25.94 -6.29 0.08
N CYS A 254 -25.55 -7.31 0.85
CA CYS A 254 -24.15 -7.72 0.97
C CYS A 254 -23.89 -9.04 0.22
N GLU A 255 -22.86 -9.03 -0.62
CA GLU A 255 -22.32 -10.19 -1.31
C GLU A 255 -21.11 -10.72 -0.52
N LYS A 256 -21.24 -11.92 0.05
CA LYS A 256 -20.13 -12.55 0.79
C LYS A 256 -19.16 -13.32 -0.09
N ASP A 257 -19.62 -13.77 -1.24
CA ASP A 257 -18.85 -14.61 -2.16
C ASP A 257 -18.64 -13.86 -3.47
N ILE A 258 -17.52 -13.15 -3.57
CA ILE A 258 -17.23 -12.22 -4.65
C ILE A 258 -16.18 -12.83 -5.58
N LEU A 259 -16.46 -12.84 -6.88
CA LEU A 259 -15.51 -13.31 -7.89
C LEU A 259 -14.77 -12.15 -8.54
N LEU A 260 -13.44 -12.16 -8.46
CA LEU A 260 -12.58 -11.06 -8.92
C LEU A 260 -11.48 -11.56 -9.86
N CYS A 261 -10.99 -10.67 -10.73
CA CYS A 261 -9.70 -10.88 -11.38
C CYS A 261 -8.56 -10.62 -10.38
N ARG A 262 -7.34 -11.10 -10.66
CA ARG A 262 -6.17 -10.92 -9.77
C ARG A 262 -5.94 -9.47 -9.35
N ILE A 263 -6.07 -8.52 -10.28
CA ILE A 263 -5.86 -7.09 -10.01
C ILE A 263 -6.93 -6.56 -9.04
N CYS A 264 -8.21 -6.89 -9.28
CA CYS A 264 -9.29 -6.44 -8.40
C CYS A 264 -9.23 -7.12 -7.03
N ALA A 265 -8.84 -8.40 -6.98
CA ALA A 265 -8.67 -9.12 -5.72
C ALA A 265 -7.56 -8.53 -4.86
N ALA A 266 -6.38 -8.25 -5.44
CA ALA A 266 -5.28 -7.60 -4.71
C ALA A 266 -5.69 -6.24 -4.14
N ARG A 267 -6.44 -5.43 -4.91
CA ARG A 267 -6.96 -4.15 -4.43
C ARG A 267 -8.03 -4.30 -3.36
N ALA A 268 -8.91 -5.30 -3.49
CA ALA A 268 -9.96 -5.60 -2.53
C ALA A 268 -9.38 -6.07 -1.19
N ASP A 269 -8.29 -6.84 -1.25
CA ASP A 269 -7.55 -7.31 -0.07
C ASP A 269 -6.95 -6.14 0.73
N ILE A 270 -6.26 -5.22 0.05
CA ILE A 270 -5.72 -4.01 0.69
C ILE A 270 -6.86 -3.13 1.23
N PHE A 271 -7.95 -2.95 0.48
CA PHE A 271 -9.09 -2.16 0.97
C PHE A 271 -9.76 -2.80 2.18
N HIS A 272 -9.94 -4.13 2.20
CA HIS A 272 -10.45 -4.86 3.35
C HIS A 272 -9.56 -4.65 4.58
N LYS A 273 -8.24 -4.81 4.40
CA LYS A 273 -7.25 -4.55 5.46
C LYS A 273 -7.39 -3.14 6.03
N ILE A 274 -7.39 -2.10 5.19
CA ILE A 274 -7.55 -0.71 5.63
C ILE A 274 -8.92 -0.45 6.28
N ALA A 275 -10.00 -1.00 5.75
CA ALA A 275 -11.35 -0.81 6.28
C ALA A 275 -11.51 -1.37 7.70
N HIS A 276 -10.78 -2.45 8.01
CA HIS A 276 -10.85 -3.16 9.28
C HIS A 276 -9.61 -2.99 10.15
N GLU A 277 -8.65 -2.13 9.77
CA GLU A 277 -7.37 -2.00 10.47
C GLU A 277 -7.56 -1.62 11.95
N LYS A 278 -8.45 -0.66 12.25
CA LYS A 278 -8.81 -0.29 13.63
C LYS A 278 -9.37 -1.47 14.43
N TYR A 279 -10.26 -2.25 13.82
CA TYR A 279 -10.84 -3.45 14.44
C TYR A 279 -9.76 -4.51 14.69
N ASN A 280 -8.89 -4.74 13.71
CA ASN A 280 -7.80 -5.71 13.81
C ASN A 280 -6.79 -5.31 14.89
N LEU A 281 -6.48 -4.02 15.05
CA LEU A 281 -5.65 -3.51 16.14
C LEU A 281 -6.32 -3.74 17.50
N TYR A 282 -7.62 -3.46 17.62
CA TYR A 282 -8.38 -3.75 18.84
C TYR A 282 -8.35 -5.23 19.21
N ILE A 283 -8.56 -6.14 18.25
CA ILE A 283 -8.49 -7.59 18.49
C ILE A 283 -7.08 -8.02 18.93
N GLN A 284 -6.03 -7.47 18.33
CA GLN A 284 -4.66 -7.75 18.75
C GLN A 284 -4.37 -7.24 20.17
N CYS A 285 -4.81 -6.02 20.51
CA CYS A 285 -4.72 -5.49 21.87
C CYS A 285 -5.50 -6.38 22.85
N SER A 286 -6.69 -6.85 22.48
CA SER A 286 -7.51 -7.75 23.29
C SER A 286 -6.81 -9.08 23.58
N SER A 287 -6.12 -9.67 22.60
CA SER A 287 -5.32 -10.89 22.81
C SER A 287 -4.20 -10.64 23.80
N ARG A 288 -3.42 -9.57 23.61
CA ARG A 288 -2.28 -9.22 24.47
C ARG A 288 -2.68 -8.89 25.91
N VAL A 289 -3.80 -8.19 26.10
CA VAL A 289 -4.36 -7.95 27.43
C VAL A 289 -4.78 -9.26 28.09
N ALA A 290 -5.45 -10.15 27.37
CA ALA A 290 -5.88 -11.45 27.92
C ALA A 290 -4.68 -12.33 28.31
N GLU A 291 -3.61 -12.35 27.49
CA GLU A 291 -2.35 -13.03 27.79
C GLU A 291 -1.72 -12.48 29.08
N GLN A 292 -1.59 -11.15 29.22
CA GLN A 292 -1.05 -10.53 30.44
C GLN A 292 -1.91 -10.80 31.69
N GLN A 293 -3.23 -10.78 31.57
CA GLN A 293 -4.14 -11.10 32.67
C GLN A 293 -4.03 -12.57 33.10
N GLN A 294 -3.78 -13.48 32.15
CA GLN A 294 -3.58 -14.89 32.42
C GLN A 294 -2.23 -15.17 33.08
N GLU A 295 -1.15 -14.56 32.58
CA GLU A 295 0.20 -14.73 33.12
C GLU A 295 0.39 -14.05 34.48
N CYS A 296 -0.26 -12.90 34.69
CA CYS A 296 -0.10 -12.08 35.90
C CYS A 296 -1.46 -11.56 36.43
N PRO A 297 -2.30 -12.40 37.07
CA PRO A 297 -3.66 -12.02 37.50
C PRO A 297 -3.75 -10.89 38.53
N GLY A 298 -2.64 -10.56 39.20
CA GLY A 298 -2.60 -9.52 40.23
C GLY A 298 -2.31 -8.11 39.71
N LYS A 299 -1.99 -7.94 38.41
CA LYS A 299 -1.69 -6.62 37.85
C LYS A 299 -2.95 -5.78 37.70
N SER A 300 -2.86 -4.50 38.06
CA SER A 300 -3.87 -3.50 37.77
C SER A 300 -3.94 -3.19 36.27
N SER A 301 -5.06 -2.61 35.81
CA SER A 301 -5.22 -2.18 34.42
C SER A 301 -4.12 -1.20 33.98
N THR A 302 -3.70 -0.29 34.87
CA THR A 302 -2.64 0.67 34.57
C THR A 302 -1.27 -0.01 34.41
N GLU A 303 -0.96 -1.01 35.23
CA GLU A 303 0.27 -1.80 35.08
C GLU A 303 0.27 -2.58 33.76
N ILE A 304 -0.84 -3.25 33.43
CA ILE A 304 -0.98 -3.98 32.16
C ILE A 304 -0.79 -3.04 30.96
N LEU A 305 -1.43 -1.86 30.99
CA LEU A 305 -1.30 -0.85 29.94
C LEU A 305 0.16 -0.44 29.73
N ASN A 306 0.87 -0.09 30.80
CA ASN A 306 2.24 0.38 30.73
C ASN A 306 3.19 -0.73 30.24
N ASP A 307 3.01 -1.96 30.70
CA ASP A 307 3.83 -3.10 30.28
C ASP A 307 3.67 -3.36 28.77
N LEU A 308 2.43 -3.36 28.27
CA LEU A 308 2.15 -3.58 26.85
C LEU A 308 2.70 -2.45 25.96
N LEU A 309 2.63 -1.20 26.41
CA LEU A 309 3.19 -0.07 25.68
C LEU A 309 4.74 -0.07 25.70
N ALA A 310 5.36 -0.66 26.72
CA ALA A 310 6.80 -0.84 26.80
C ALA A 310 7.34 -1.94 25.86
N GLU A 311 6.46 -2.77 25.29
CA GLU A 311 6.84 -3.78 24.28
C GLU A 311 7.10 -3.15 22.91
N HIS A 312 8.21 -2.40 22.79
CA HIS A 312 8.53 -1.63 21.58
C HIS A 312 8.52 -2.47 20.29
N ASN A 313 9.02 -3.71 20.32
CA ASN A 313 9.03 -4.57 19.12
C ASN A 313 7.62 -4.85 18.58
N TRP A 314 6.65 -5.06 19.47
CA TRP A 314 5.27 -5.33 19.07
C TRP A 314 4.61 -4.07 18.51
N VAL A 315 4.72 -2.94 19.21
CA VAL A 315 4.17 -1.66 18.77
C VAL A 315 4.81 -1.22 17.44
N ASP A 316 6.13 -1.38 17.29
CA ASP A 316 6.88 -1.08 16.07
C ASP A 316 6.41 -1.94 14.90
N GLU A 317 6.16 -3.24 15.13
CA GLU A 317 5.64 -4.14 14.12
C GLU A 317 4.23 -3.76 13.68
N LEU A 318 3.33 -3.45 14.61
CA LEU A 318 1.99 -2.96 14.27
C LEU A 318 2.07 -1.69 13.41
N PHE A 319 2.91 -0.72 13.81
CA PHE A 319 3.04 0.52 13.07
C PHE A 319 3.66 0.32 11.70
N ARG A 320 4.70 -0.52 11.58
CA ARG A 320 5.32 -0.88 10.32
C ARG A 320 4.31 -1.52 9.36
N ASN A 321 3.50 -2.46 9.86
CA ASN A 321 2.48 -3.15 9.07
C ASN A 321 1.40 -2.18 8.56
N MET A 322 0.98 -1.22 9.40
CA MET A 322 0.01 -0.19 9.05
C MET A 322 0.55 0.76 7.97
N ARG A 323 1.78 1.27 8.17
CA ARG A 323 2.46 2.16 7.20
C ARG A 323 2.71 1.48 5.87
N ASN A 324 3.07 0.19 5.87
CA ASN A 324 3.25 -0.57 4.62
C ASN A 324 1.96 -0.58 3.80
N SER A 325 0.81 -0.84 4.43
CA SER A 325 -0.47 -0.82 3.71
C SER A 325 -0.87 0.57 3.23
N TRP A 326 -0.55 1.64 3.97
CA TRP A 326 -0.73 3.00 3.47
C TRP A 326 0.15 3.30 2.25
N ALA A 327 1.42 2.88 2.29
CA ALA A 327 2.37 3.06 1.19
C ALA A 327 2.00 2.26 -0.06
N GLU A 328 1.49 1.03 0.09
CA GLU A 328 0.94 0.24 -1.01
C GLU A 328 -0.21 0.98 -1.71
N VAL A 329 -1.09 1.65 -0.96
CA VAL A 329 -2.17 2.44 -1.56
C VAL A 329 -1.65 3.64 -2.34
N GLU A 330 -0.67 4.38 -1.80
CA GLU A 330 -0.02 5.47 -2.53
C GLU A 330 0.63 4.98 -3.83
N SER A 331 1.29 3.81 -3.78
CA SER A 331 1.91 3.19 -4.94
C SER A 331 0.89 2.83 -6.01
N LEU A 332 -0.23 2.20 -5.64
CA LEU A 332 -1.29 1.84 -6.57
C LEU A 332 -1.95 3.06 -7.23
N GLU A 333 -2.15 4.14 -6.46
CA GLU A 333 -2.68 5.41 -6.95
C GLU A 333 -1.71 6.05 -7.97
N ARG A 334 -0.43 6.12 -7.61
CA ARG A 334 0.64 6.61 -8.47
C ARG A 334 0.74 5.83 -9.78
N GLN A 335 0.66 4.51 -9.73
CA GLN A 335 0.67 3.65 -10.92
C GLN A 335 -0.55 3.88 -11.83
N LYS A 336 -1.71 4.25 -11.28
CA LYS A 336 -2.88 4.61 -12.10
C LYS A 336 -2.65 5.95 -12.80
N ARG A 337 -2.19 6.98 -12.07
CA ARG A 337 -1.92 8.32 -12.63
C ARG A 337 -1.00 8.26 -13.85
N PHE A 338 0.08 7.48 -13.79
CA PHE A 338 1.01 7.39 -14.94
C PHE A 338 0.49 6.57 -16.10
N ARG A 339 -0.42 5.62 -15.87
CA ARG A 339 -1.09 4.88 -16.96
C ARG A 339 -2.08 5.77 -17.71
N GLU A 340 -2.82 6.63 -17.02
CA GLU A 340 -3.80 7.53 -17.64
C GLU A 340 -3.15 8.67 -18.44
N VAL A 341 -2.02 9.21 -17.99
CA VAL A 341 -1.27 10.26 -18.74
C VAL A 341 -0.68 9.76 -20.06
N SER A 342 -0.56 8.44 -20.23
CA SER A 342 0.06 7.81 -21.40
C SER A 342 -0.95 7.36 -22.46
N GLN A 343 -2.26 7.44 -22.17
CA GLN A 343 -3.36 7.22 -23.10
C GLN A 343 -3.84 8.56 -23.64
#